data_AF-A0A964XHQ2-F1
#
_entry.id   AF-A0A964XHQ2-F1
#
_cell.length_a   1.000
_cell.length_b   1.000
_cell.length_c   1.000
_cell.angle_alpha   90.00
_cell.angle_beta   90.00
_cell.angle_gamma   90.00
#
_symmetry.space_group_name_H-M   'P 1'
#
loop_
_entity.id
_entity.type
_entity.pdbx_description
1 polymer ?
#
loop_
_entity_poly.entity_id
_entity_poly.type
_entity_poly.pdbx_seq_one_letter_code
_entity_poly.pdbx_strand_id
1 'polypeptide(L)'
;MGKVIGIDLGTTNSCVAVMDGGKPKVIENSEGARTTPSIVAFTKDGERLIGQPGKRQAVTNPDNTLFAIKRLIGRRFDDPTTKKDMEI
;
A
#
# COMPACT_ATOMS: atom_id res chain seq x y z
N MET A 1 21.84 -13.97 -11.30
CA MET A 1 21.76 -12.97 -10.22
C MET A 1 20.70 -11.96 -10.62
N GLY A 2 19.65 -11.75 -9.80
CA GLY A 2 18.52 -10.87 -10.16
C GLY A 2 18.87 -9.38 -10.06
N LYS A 3 18.08 -8.50 -10.68
CA LYS A 3 18.19 -7.05 -10.48
C LYS A 3 17.74 -6.69 -9.07
N VAL A 4 18.55 -5.91 -8.34
CA VAL A 4 18.12 -5.28 -7.08
C VAL A 4 17.10 -4.19 -7.42
N ILE A 5 15.99 -4.16 -6.67
CA ILE A 5 14.92 -3.18 -6.85
C ILE A 5 14.90 -2.21 -5.65
N GLY A 6 14.53 -0.96 -5.89
CA GLY A 6 14.24 0.02 -4.86
C GLY A 6 12.73 0.15 -4.69
N ILE A 7 12.22 -0.04 -3.47
CA ILE A 7 10.80 0.13 -3.15
C ILE A 7 10.67 1.28 -2.16
N ASP A 8 9.94 2.32 -2.56
CA ASP A 8 9.36 3.26 -1.61
C ASP A 8 8.03 2.71 -1.12
N LEU A 9 8.02 2.21 0.11
CA LEU A 9 6.82 1.70 0.78
C LEU A 9 6.18 2.84 1.58
N GLY A 10 5.37 3.67 0.93
CA GLY A 10 4.76 4.86 1.55
C GLY A 10 3.46 4.58 2.33
N THR A 11 2.96 5.60 3.03
CA THR A 11 1.71 5.49 3.81
C THR A 11 0.48 5.43 2.92
N THR A 12 0.47 6.24 1.85
CA THR A 12 -0.68 6.40 0.95
C THR A 12 -0.43 5.76 -0.41
N ASN A 13 0.77 5.94 -0.97
CA ASN A 13 1.18 5.37 -2.23
C ASN A 13 2.56 4.73 -2.06
N SER A 14 2.83 3.71 -2.85
CA SER A 14 4.12 3.05 -2.94
C SER A 14 4.62 3.08 -4.39
N CYS A 15 5.93 2.98 -4.57
CA CYS A 15 6.60 3.08 -5.86
C CYS A 15 7.75 2.06 -5.93
N VAL A 16 8.06 1.56 -7.12
CA VAL A 16 9.20 0.66 -7.34
C VAL A 16 10.04 1.12 -8.53
N ALA A 17 11.36 1.05 -8.37
CA ALA A 17 12.32 1.43 -9.38
C ALA A 17 13.45 0.40 -9.51
N VAL A 18 14.10 0.40 -10.67
CA VAL A 18 15.29 -0.39 -10.98
C VAL A 18 16.36 0.47 -11.62
N MET A 19 17.61 0.04 -11.54
CA MET A 19 18.69 0.58 -12.37
C MET A 19 18.64 -0.06 -13.76
N ASP A 20 18.48 0.75 -14.79
CA ASP A 20 18.43 0.34 -16.19
C ASP A 20 19.43 1.17 -17.01
N GLY A 21 20.46 0.53 -17.56
CA GLY A 21 21.52 1.23 -18.30
C GLY A 21 22.24 2.32 -17.49
N GLY A 22 22.40 2.13 -16.18
CA GLY A 22 23.03 3.10 -15.28
C GLY A 22 22.13 4.28 -14.86
N LYS A 23 20.87 4.31 -15.31
CA LYS A 23 19.88 5.33 -14.90
C LYS A 23 18.75 4.70 -14.07
N PRO A 24 18.24 5.38 -13.03
CA PRO A 24 17.08 4.90 -12.31
C PRO A 24 15.82 5.00 -13.19
N LYS A 25 15.00 3.95 -13.19
CA LYS A 25 13.73 3.88 -13.93
C LYS A 25 12.62 3.39 -13.00
N VAL A 26 11.56 4.18 -12.89
CA VAL A 26 10.32 3.79 -12.20
C VAL A 26 9.54 2.81 -13.07
N ILE A 27 8.99 1.77 -12.44
CA ILE A 27 8.23 0.72 -13.12
C ILE A 27 6.74 1.03 -12.98
N GLU A 28 6.01 0.90 -14.10
CA GLU A 28 4.55 0.96 -14.10
C GLU A 28 3.96 -0.35 -13.57
N ASN A 29 2.91 -0.25 -12.74
CA ASN A 29 2.18 -1.40 -12.26
C ASN A 29 1.26 -1.97 -13.36
N SER A 30 0.56 -3.06 -13.06
CA SER A 30 -0.38 -3.71 -13.98
C SER A 30 -1.55 -2.83 -14.43
N GLU A 31 -1.82 -1.71 -13.74
CA GLU A 31 -2.85 -0.72 -14.08
C GLU A 31 -2.27 0.45 -14.91
N GLY A 32 -0.99 0.39 -15.30
CA GLY A 32 -0.31 1.45 -16.06
C GLY A 32 0.11 2.67 -15.23
N ALA A 33 -0.01 2.60 -13.90
CA ALA A 33 0.37 3.70 -13.02
C ALA A 33 1.79 3.51 -12.44
N ARG A 34 2.53 4.61 -12.28
CA ARG A 34 3.89 4.60 -11.67
C ARG A 34 3.90 4.54 -10.15
N THR A 35 2.74 4.64 -9.53
CA THR A 35 2.57 4.44 -8.09
C THR A 35 1.35 3.57 -7.85
N THR A 36 1.37 2.87 -6.73
CA THR A 36 0.30 1.96 -6.31
C THR A 36 -0.26 2.43 -4.97
N PRO A 37 -1.58 2.60 -4.81
CA PRO A 37 -2.16 2.90 -3.51
C PRO A 37 -1.73 1.87 -2.46
N SER A 38 -1.34 2.32 -1.28
CA SER A 38 -0.92 1.46 -0.16
C SER A 38 -2.15 0.98 0.60
N ILE A 39 -2.96 0.20 -0.11
CA ILE A 39 -4.28 -0.29 0.30
C ILE A 39 -4.35 -1.78 0.02
N VAL A 40 -4.84 -2.53 0.99
CA VAL A 40 -5.17 -3.95 0.87
C VAL A 40 -6.61 -4.13 1.30
N ALA A 41 -7.40 -4.84 0.51
CA ALA A 41 -8.77 -5.18 0.88
C ALA A 41 -9.01 -6.69 0.75
N PHE A 42 -9.89 -7.21 1.59
CA PHE A 42 -10.35 -8.60 1.54
C PHE A 42 -11.83 -8.61 1.15
N THR A 43 -12.17 -9.35 0.09
CA THR A 43 -13.56 -9.52 -0.34
C THR A 43 -14.27 -10.55 0.53
N LYS A 44 -15.61 -10.59 0.45
CA LYS A 44 -16.43 -11.58 1.18
C LYS A 44 -16.08 -13.02 0.81
N ASP A 45 -15.61 -13.23 -0.41
CA ASP A 45 -15.25 -14.55 -0.94
C ASP A 45 -13.77 -14.91 -0.65
N GLY A 46 -13.07 -14.07 0.13
CA GLY A 46 -11.69 -14.31 0.56
C GLY A 46 -10.62 -13.85 -0.43
N GLU A 47 -10.99 -13.14 -1.51
CA GLU A 47 -10.03 -12.59 -2.46
C GLU A 47 -9.29 -11.38 -1.86
N ARG A 48 -7.97 -11.30 -2.10
CA ARG A 48 -7.14 -10.17 -1.66
C ARG A 48 -6.91 -9.18 -2.80
N LEU A 49 -7.48 -8.00 -2.69
CA LEU A 49 -7.32 -6.89 -3.62
C LEU A 49 -6.23 -5.92 -3.12
N ILE A 50 -5.33 -5.50 -4.01
CA ILE A 50 -4.18 -4.63 -3.65
C ILE A 50 -4.15 -3.43 -4.58
N GLY A 51 -3.89 -2.23 -4.04
CA GLY A 51 -3.70 -1.03 -4.85
C GLY A 51 -5.01 -0.46 -5.38
N GLN A 52 -5.08 -0.20 -6.68
CA GLN A 52 -6.22 0.47 -7.29
C GLN A 52 -7.54 -0.31 -7.16
N PRO A 53 -7.58 -1.65 -7.37
CA PRO A 53 -8.77 -2.46 -7.07
C PRO A 53 -9.27 -2.31 -5.63
N GLY A 54 -8.38 -2.39 -4.64
CA GLY A 54 -8.73 -2.21 -3.22
C GLY A 54 -9.30 -0.82 -2.95
N LYS A 55 -8.69 0.23 -3.53
CA LYS A 55 -9.18 1.62 -3.43
C LYS A 55 -10.58 1.80 -4.01
N ARG A 56 -10.91 1.17 -5.14
CA ARG A 56 -12.21 1.34 -5.83
C ARG A 56 -13.39 0.86 -4.97
N GLN A 57 -13.20 -0.19 -4.19
CA GLN A 57 -14.27 -0.78 -3.36
C GLN A 57 -14.26 -0.32 -1.90
N ALA A 58 -13.34 0.57 -1.51
CA ALA A 58 -13.18 0.99 -0.11
C ALA A 58 -14.46 1.59 0.50
N VAL A 59 -15.26 2.29 -0.31
CA VAL A 59 -16.52 2.91 0.12
C VAL A 59 -17.61 1.87 0.41
N THR A 60 -17.64 0.76 -0.32
CA THR A 60 -18.67 -0.28 -0.17
C THR A 60 -18.25 -1.42 0.76
N ASN A 61 -16.99 -1.46 1.18
CA ASN A 61 -16.41 -2.46 2.07
C ASN A 61 -15.39 -1.82 3.04
N PRO A 62 -15.82 -0.85 3.87
CA PRO A 62 -14.91 -0.07 4.72
C PRO A 62 -14.16 -0.95 5.74
N ASP A 63 -14.87 -1.85 6.41
CA ASP A 63 -14.32 -2.64 7.52
C ASP A 63 -13.23 -3.63 7.08
N ASN A 64 -13.30 -4.12 5.84
CA ASN A 64 -12.30 -5.05 5.28
C ASN A 64 -11.31 -4.38 4.33
N THR A 65 -11.23 -3.04 4.36
CA THR A 65 -10.27 -2.27 3.56
C THR A 65 -9.24 -1.58 4.45
N LEU A 66 -8.00 -2.06 4.38
CA LEU A 66 -6.89 -1.60 5.19
C LEU A 66 -6.07 -0.56 4.43
N PHE A 67 -5.86 0.61 5.04
CA PHE A 67 -5.05 1.70 4.50
C PHE A 67 -4.30 2.41 5.61
N ALA A 68 -3.32 3.25 5.26
CA ALA A 68 -2.50 4.02 6.20
C ALA A 68 -1.78 3.19 7.29
N ILE A 69 -1.63 1.88 7.07
CA ILE A 69 -1.01 0.92 8.02
C ILE A 69 0.42 1.33 8.41
N LYS A 70 1.14 2.05 7.55
CA LYS A 70 2.47 2.60 7.87
C LYS A 70 2.45 3.58 9.06
N ARG A 71 1.30 4.14 9.44
CA ARG A 71 1.15 4.93 10.67
C ARG A 71 1.22 4.06 11.92
N LEU A 72 0.77 2.80 11.83
CA LEU A 72 0.64 1.85 12.93
C LEU A 72 1.83 0.88 13.02
N ILE A 73 2.60 0.71 11.94
CA ILE A 73 3.73 -0.22 11.91
C ILE A 73 4.74 0.10 13.02
N GLY A 74 5.13 -0.92 13.78
CA GLY A 74 6.10 -0.79 14.88
C GLY A 74 5.59 -0.05 16.12
N ARG A 75 4.34 0.43 16.13
CA ARG A 75 3.71 1.01 17.33
C ARG A 75 3.09 -0.07 18.21
N ARG A 76 2.99 0.25 19.49
CA ARG A 76 2.23 -0.56 20.45
C ARG A 76 0.76 -0.14 20.43
N PHE A 77 -0.11 -1.05 20.84
CA PHE A 77 -1.54 -0.78 20.91
C PHE A 77 -1.89 0.34 21.90
N ASP A 78 -1.09 0.52 22.94
CA ASP A 78 -1.27 1.56 23.96
C ASP A 78 -0.61 2.91 23.61
N ASP A 79 0.05 3.03 22.45
CA ASP A 79 0.66 4.28 21.99
C ASP A 79 -0.40 5.39 21.83
N PRO A 80 -0.14 6.62 22.31
CA PRO A 80 -1.11 7.72 22.23
C PRO A 80 -1.58 8.04 20.80
N THR A 81 -0.71 7.87 19.79
CA THR A 81 -1.08 8.10 18.39
C THR A 81 -1.97 6.97 17.88
N THR A 82 -1.64 5.72 18.23
CA THR A 82 -2.48 4.56 17.88
C THR A 82 -3.87 4.66 18.51
N LYS A 83 -3.98 5.04 19.79
CA LYS A 83 -5.28 5.27 20.43
C LYS A 83 -6.10 6.35 19.74
N LYS A 84 -5.46 7.47 19.37
CA LYS A 84 -6.14 8.54 18.62
C LYS A 84 -6.65 8.05 17.26
N ASP A 85 -5.86 7.25 16.55
CA ASP A 85 -6.25 6.70 15.24
C ASP A 85 -7.39 5.65 15.37
N MET A 86 -7.68 5.10 16.56
CA MET A 86 -8.84 4.21 16.81
C MET A 86 -10.18 4.95 16.94
N GLU A 87 -10.15 6.25 17.19
CA GLU A 87 -11.36 7.07 17.37
C GLU A 87 -11.86 7.69 16.04
N ILE A 88 -11.18 7.39 14.93
CA ILE A 88 -11.47 7.88 13.57
C ILE A 88 -12.32 6.85 12.82
#